data_AF-A0AAD7DZ94-F1
#
_entry.id   AF-A0AAD7DZ94-F1
#
_cell.length_a   1.000
_cell.length_b   1.000
_cell.length_c   1.000
_cell.angle_alpha   90.00
_cell.angle_beta   90.00
_cell.angle_gamma   90.00
#
_symmetry.space_group_name_H-M   'P 1'
#
loop_
_entity.id
_entity.type
_entity.pdbx_description
1 polymer ?
#
loop_
_entity_poly.entity_id
_entity_poly.type
_entity_poly.pdbx_seq_one_letter_code
_entity_poly.pdbx_strand_id
1 'polypeptide(L)'
;MDATVVSSPGKVLIAGGYLVLDRAYAGVVVSTSSRFYTVIQNSETTGNELITVRSPQFLNATWVYSVKLEPCVSVEDLPTNASKNKFVHLALQNILSLACEMKGVAHVKSKLSSGIDVCIVGDNDFYSQRAQLAALGLPRTLASLSQVPPFVSTGVKLSEVHKTGLGSSAALITSLVSSLLLHLSIIPPSDLAEDESQGRRLAHNLSQFVHCLAQGKVGSGFDVSAAVFGSHIYTRFDPIVLQQLMADDAVSHLFFALNHLVMEMLVQVATKAAAHHLPDNEAWNYRIAPFRLPPLTRMMLADVDAGSDTPSLVGKVLKWRKDDSVTAEALWTSLDLLNHQWLRLYSS
;
A
#
# COMPACT_ATOMS: atom_id res chain seq x y z
N MET A 1 20.92 -5.61 -17.58
CA MET A 1 20.47 -4.79 -16.44
C MET A 1 19.10 -5.30 -16.07
N ASP A 2 18.98 -5.94 -14.91
CA ASP A 2 17.71 -6.55 -14.51
C ASP A 2 16.87 -5.51 -13.78
N ALA A 3 16.06 -4.77 -14.52
CA ALA A 3 15.06 -3.88 -13.95
C ALA A 3 13.92 -4.72 -13.33
N THR A 4 13.53 -4.39 -12.10
CA THR A 4 12.34 -4.96 -11.45
C THR A 4 11.20 -3.98 -11.59
N VAL A 5 10.09 -4.41 -12.21
CA VAL A 5 8.90 -3.57 -12.38
C VAL A 5 7.72 -4.27 -11.71
N VAL A 6 7.08 -3.56 -10.78
CA VAL A 6 5.85 -4.03 -10.13
C VAL A 6 4.79 -2.96 -10.24
N SER A 7 3.54 -3.37 -10.41
CA SER A 7 2.41 -2.46 -10.39
C SER A 7 1.30 -2.93 -9.45
N SER A 8 0.61 -1.99 -8.83
CA SER A 8 -0.50 -2.24 -7.91
C SER A 8 -1.71 -1.38 -8.29
N PRO A 9 -2.93 -1.96 -8.36
CA PRO A 9 -4.12 -1.22 -8.74
C PRO A 9 -4.58 -0.26 -7.62
N GLY A 10 -5.34 0.75 -8.02
CA GLY A 10 -6.19 1.51 -7.11
C GLY A 10 -7.43 0.70 -6.69
N LYS A 11 -8.32 1.34 -5.93
CA LYS A 11 -9.46 0.68 -5.30
C LYS A 11 -10.71 1.55 -5.23
N VAL A 12 -11.86 0.90 -5.21
CA VAL A 12 -13.17 1.48 -4.91
C VAL A 12 -13.92 0.57 -3.95
N LEU A 13 -14.42 1.13 -2.85
CA LEU A 13 -15.31 0.42 -1.94
C LEU A 13 -16.75 0.63 -2.42
N ILE A 14 -17.38 -0.43 -2.95
CA ILE A 14 -18.72 -0.34 -3.55
C ILE A 14 -19.84 -0.75 -2.59
N ALA A 15 -19.51 -1.50 -1.54
CA ALA A 15 -20.43 -1.82 -0.44
C ALA A 15 -19.66 -1.95 0.89
N GLY A 16 -20.35 -1.78 2.01
CA GLY A 16 -19.78 -1.88 3.35
C GLY A 16 -19.16 -0.60 3.93
N GLY A 17 -19.12 0.52 3.20
CA GLY A 17 -18.86 1.89 3.71
C GLY A 17 -18.06 2.00 5.03
N TYR A 18 -18.70 2.50 6.09
CA TYR A 18 -18.12 2.56 7.43
C TYR A 18 -18.19 1.23 8.20
N LEU A 19 -18.98 0.25 7.74
CA LEU A 19 -19.08 -1.08 8.35
C LEU A 19 -17.73 -1.80 8.34
N VAL A 20 -16.94 -1.64 7.27
CA VAL A 20 -15.59 -2.24 7.12
C VAL A 20 -14.59 -1.80 8.21
N LEU A 21 -14.92 -0.77 9.00
CA LEU A 21 -14.15 -0.36 10.17
C LEU A 21 -14.33 -1.30 11.37
N ASP A 22 -15.28 -2.22 11.33
CA ASP A 22 -15.55 -3.18 12.37
C ASP A 22 -15.45 -4.60 11.81
N ARG A 23 -14.75 -5.47 12.52
CA ARG A 23 -14.42 -6.84 12.09
C ARG A 23 -15.65 -7.74 12.00
N ALA A 24 -16.76 -7.36 12.61
CA ALA A 24 -18.02 -8.07 12.48
C ALA A 24 -18.58 -7.99 11.05
N TYR A 25 -18.19 -6.99 10.27
CA TYR A 25 -18.79 -6.67 8.98
C TYR A 25 -17.77 -6.72 7.83
N ALA A 26 -18.26 -6.99 6.62
CA ALA A 26 -17.45 -7.03 5.42
C ALA A 26 -17.67 -5.80 4.53
N GLY A 27 -16.64 -5.47 3.75
CA GLY A 27 -16.70 -4.50 2.66
C GLY A 27 -16.51 -5.19 1.31
N VAL A 28 -17.07 -4.64 0.25
CA VAL A 28 -16.86 -5.13 -1.11
C VAL A 28 -16.00 -4.13 -1.84
N VAL A 29 -14.78 -4.55 -2.18
CA VAL A 29 -13.79 -3.70 -2.82
C VAL A 29 -13.51 -4.19 -4.23
N VAL A 30 -13.52 -3.25 -5.17
CA VAL A 30 -13.18 -3.49 -6.56
C VAL A 30 -11.89 -2.75 -6.89
N SER A 31 -10.93 -3.48 -7.41
CA SER A 31 -9.68 -2.90 -7.92
C SER A 31 -9.94 -2.12 -9.21
N THR A 32 -9.27 -0.98 -9.37
CA THR A 32 -9.39 -0.15 -10.57
C THR A 32 -8.44 -0.65 -11.65
N SER A 33 -8.72 -0.29 -12.90
CA SER A 33 -7.75 -0.45 -14.00
C SER A 33 -6.53 0.43 -13.84
N SER A 34 -6.66 1.57 -13.17
CA SER A 34 -5.56 2.50 -12.88
C SER A 34 -4.59 1.90 -11.86
N ARG A 35 -3.29 2.05 -12.10
CA ARG A 35 -2.20 1.42 -11.34
C ARG A 35 -1.10 2.39 -10.96
N PHE A 36 -0.45 2.12 -9.84
CA PHE A 36 0.89 2.60 -9.54
C PHE A 36 1.92 1.63 -10.06
N TYR A 37 3.06 2.14 -10.48
CA TYR A 37 4.21 1.41 -10.96
C TYR A 37 5.44 1.82 -10.16
N THR A 38 6.19 0.83 -9.69
CA THR A 38 7.53 1.03 -9.16
C THR A 38 8.51 0.29 -10.06
N VAL A 39 9.52 1.02 -10.53
CA VAL A 39 10.65 0.50 -11.31
C VAL A 39 11.89 0.61 -10.44
N ILE A 40 12.58 -0.51 -10.22
CA ILE A 40 13.86 -0.56 -9.51
C ILE A 40 14.93 -1.03 -10.49
N GLN A 41 16.02 -0.28 -10.59
CA GLN A 41 17.16 -0.62 -11.42
C GLN A 41 18.47 -0.29 -10.70
N ASN A 42 19.54 -0.97 -11.09
CA ASN A 42 20.88 -0.58 -10.67
C ASN A 42 21.17 0.82 -11.20
N SER A 43 21.74 1.66 -10.36
CA SER A 43 22.13 2.99 -10.76
C SER A 43 23.55 2.97 -11.33
N GLU A 44 23.77 3.67 -12.43
CA GLU A 44 25.11 3.86 -12.99
C GLU A 44 25.83 5.07 -12.38
N THR A 45 25.09 5.93 -11.68
CA THR A 45 25.53 7.29 -11.30
C THR A 45 25.53 7.55 -9.80
N THR A 46 24.86 6.72 -9.00
CA THR A 46 24.90 6.88 -7.53
C THR A 46 26.08 6.11 -6.96
N GLY A 47 26.73 6.69 -5.96
CA GLY A 47 27.73 5.96 -5.18
C GLY A 47 27.13 4.70 -4.54
N ASN A 48 28.02 3.77 -4.20
CA ASN A 48 27.67 2.52 -3.50
C ASN A 48 26.81 2.82 -2.26
N GLU A 49 25.88 1.92 -1.94
CA GLU A 49 25.02 2.02 -0.74
C GLU A 49 24.07 3.24 -0.71
N LEU A 50 23.89 3.92 -1.85
CA LEU A 50 22.86 4.95 -2.02
C LEU A 50 21.63 4.41 -2.74
N ILE A 51 20.46 4.86 -2.30
CA ILE A 51 19.18 4.61 -2.97
C ILE A 51 18.57 5.95 -3.36
N THR A 52 18.34 6.15 -4.66
CA THR A 52 17.63 7.32 -5.19
C THR A 52 16.20 6.93 -5.51
N VAL A 53 15.23 7.66 -4.96
CA VAL A 53 13.80 7.44 -5.21
C VAL A 53 13.19 8.68 -5.84
N ARG A 54 12.52 8.53 -6.98
CA ARG A 54 12.00 9.63 -7.80
C ARG A 54 10.54 9.41 -8.14
N SER A 55 9.73 10.47 -8.02
CA SER A 55 8.36 10.52 -8.52
C SER A 55 8.21 11.67 -9.51
N PRO A 56 8.54 11.46 -10.80
CA PRO A 56 8.69 12.53 -11.78
C PRO A 56 7.41 13.33 -12.07
N GLN A 57 6.25 12.82 -11.66
CA GLN A 57 4.97 13.52 -11.78
C GLN A 57 4.85 14.75 -10.86
N PHE A 58 5.79 14.95 -9.93
CA PHE A 58 5.74 16.03 -8.95
C PHE A 58 7.01 16.86 -8.92
N LEU A 59 6.86 18.14 -8.58
CA LEU A 59 7.98 19.03 -8.36
C LEU A 59 8.78 18.61 -7.13
N ASN A 60 10.11 18.61 -7.26
CA ASN A 60 11.06 18.33 -6.17
C ASN A 60 10.83 17.00 -5.44
N ALA A 61 10.27 16.00 -6.13
CA ALA A 61 9.99 14.68 -5.60
C ALA A 61 11.11 13.69 -5.96
N THR A 62 12.33 14.03 -5.54
CA THR A 62 13.49 13.15 -5.59
C THR A 62 14.09 13.11 -4.19
N TRP A 63 14.29 11.90 -3.68
CA TRP A 63 14.82 11.64 -2.35
C TRP A 63 15.98 10.66 -2.47
N VAL A 64 17.13 11.03 -1.92
CA VAL A 64 18.30 10.15 -1.87
C VAL A 64 18.51 9.71 -0.44
N TYR A 65 18.76 8.43 -0.25
CA TYR A 65 18.96 7.79 1.04
C TYR A 65 20.33 7.13 1.11
N SER A 66 21.02 7.31 2.23
CA SER A 66 22.22 6.57 2.59
C SER A 66 21.82 5.32 3.38
N VAL A 67 22.36 4.17 3.01
CA VAL A 67 22.09 2.89 3.67
C VAL A 67 23.34 2.41 4.39
N LYS A 68 23.23 2.15 5.69
CA LYS A 68 24.24 1.42 6.46
C LYS A 68 23.62 0.09 6.85
N LEU A 69 24.33 -1.02 6.62
CA LEU A 69 23.82 -2.35 6.95
C LEU A 69 24.35 -2.89 8.29
N GLU A 70 25.42 -2.30 8.81
CA GLU A 70 26.11 -2.72 10.04
C GLU A 70 26.37 -1.51 10.96
N PRO A 71 26.35 -1.68 12.30
CA PRO A 71 26.01 -2.91 13.05
C PRO A 71 24.52 -3.25 13.03
N CYS A 72 23.67 -2.31 12.62
CA CYS A 72 22.26 -2.52 12.33
C CYS A 72 21.89 -1.79 11.04
N VAL A 73 20.82 -2.22 10.39
CA VAL A 73 20.33 -1.55 9.17
C VAL A 73 19.78 -0.17 9.53
N SER A 74 20.35 0.88 8.95
CA SER A 74 19.85 2.24 9.03
C SER A 74 19.72 2.87 7.65
N VAL A 75 18.61 3.56 7.43
CA VAL A 75 18.32 4.33 6.22
C VAL A 75 18.20 5.79 6.62
N GLU A 76 19.08 6.64 6.09
CA GLU A 76 19.17 8.06 6.45
C GLU A 76 18.87 8.94 5.24
N ASP A 77 17.96 9.90 5.38
CA ASP A 77 17.73 10.94 4.36
C ASP A 77 19.00 11.79 4.18
N LEU A 78 19.42 12.02 2.93
CA LEU A 78 20.50 12.96 2.66
C LEU A 78 20.05 14.40 2.93
N PRO A 79 20.93 15.25 3.52
CA PRO A 79 20.61 16.65 3.82
C PRO A 79 20.25 17.49 2.58
N THR A 80 20.67 17.06 1.39
CA THR A 80 20.40 17.73 0.12
C THR A 80 18.98 17.50 -0.41
N ASN A 81 18.20 16.61 0.22
CA ASN A 81 16.82 16.36 -0.19
C ASN A 81 15.95 17.60 0.08
N ALA A 82 15.20 18.05 -0.94
CA ALA A 82 14.32 19.22 -0.83
C ALA A 82 13.09 18.99 0.07
N SER A 83 12.76 17.74 0.37
CA SER A 83 11.67 17.32 1.25
C SER A 83 11.95 15.95 1.84
N LYS A 84 11.12 15.48 2.77
CA LYS A 84 11.17 14.11 3.30
C LYS A 84 9.97 13.31 2.82
N ASN A 85 10.14 12.00 2.62
CA ASN A 85 9.05 11.10 2.31
C ASN A 85 9.00 9.94 3.30
N LYS A 86 8.11 10.05 4.29
CA LYS A 86 7.95 9.06 5.37
C LYS A 86 7.57 7.67 4.85
N PHE A 87 6.73 7.59 3.81
CA PHE A 87 6.31 6.30 3.24
C PHE A 87 7.49 5.56 2.61
N VAL A 88 8.30 6.27 1.81
CA VAL A 88 9.48 5.71 1.14
C VAL A 88 10.54 5.32 2.17
N HIS A 89 10.89 6.22 3.10
CA HIS A 89 11.87 5.96 4.14
C HIS A 89 11.51 4.68 4.92
N LEU A 90 10.28 4.57 5.42
CA LEU A 90 9.86 3.42 6.22
C LEU A 90 9.81 2.13 5.41
N ALA A 91 9.44 2.18 4.13
CA ALA A 91 9.50 1.01 3.26
C ALA A 91 10.94 0.53 3.09
N LEU A 92 11.88 1.43 2.77
CA LEU A 92 13.30 1.07 2.63
C LEU A 92 13.86 0.51 3.93
N GLN A 93 13.66 1.21 5.05
CA GLN A 93 14.15 0.79 6.37
C GLN A 93 13.68 -0.62 6.74
N ASN A 94 12.36 -0.88 6.66
CA ASN A 94 11.81 -2.15 7.13
C ASN A 94 12.12 -3.32 6.18
N ILE A 95 12.08 -3.08 4.85
CA ILE A 95 12.32 -4.15 3.88
C ILE A 95 13.81 -4.50 3.78
N LEU A 96 14.72 -3.52 3.90
CA LEU A 96 16.16 -3.81 3.96
C LEU A 96 16.53 -4.55 5.25
N SER A 97 15.95 -4.18 6.40
CA SER A 97 16.12 -4.94 7.64
C SER A 97 15.69 -6.40 7.48
N LEU A 98 14.50 -6.63 6.90
CA LEU A 98 14.01 -7.97 6.61
C LEU A 98 14.93 -8.73 5.63
N ALA A 99 15.42 -8.05 4.60
CA ALA A 99 16.32 -8.64 3.61
C ALA A 99 17.63 -9.13 4.27
N CYS A 100 18.21 -8.32 5.15
CA CYS A 100 19.43 -8.66 5.88
C CYS A 100 19.20 -9.88 6.78
N GLU A 101 18.06 -9.96 7.47
CA GLU A 101 17.71 -11.10 8.30
C GLU A 101 17.52 -12.39 7.48
N MET A 102 16.77 -12.31 6.38
CA MET A 102 16.41 -13.49 5.59
C MET A 102 17.49 -13.99 4.64
N LYS A 103 18.33 -13.10 4.11
CA LYS A 103 19.31 -13.41 3.06
C LYS A 103 20.76 -13.11 3.47
N GLY A 104 20.95 -12.48 4.63
CA GLY A 104 22.25 -12.04 5.12
C GLY A 104 22.69 -10.69 4.55
N VAL A 105 23.48 -9.96 5.35
CA VAL A 105 24.03 -8.63 5.01
C VAL A 105 24.83 -8.67 3.71
N ALA A 106 25.63 -9.72 3.47
CA ALA A 106 26.45 -9.84 2.27
C ALA A 106 25.62 -9.87 0.97
N HIS A 107 24.45 -10.53 1.00
CA HIS A 107 23.52 -10.57 -0.14
C HIS A 107 22.95 -9.19 -0.43
N VAL A 108 22.46 -8.50 0.60
CA VAL A 108 21.90 -7.15 0.46
C VAL A 108 22.97 -6.16 -0.01
N LYS A 109 24.18 -6.24 0.54
CA LYS A 109 25.32 -5.40 0.11
C LYS A 109 25.68 -5.63 -1.36
N SER A 110 25.64 -6.88 -1.83
CA SER A 110 25.85 -7.20 -3.24
C SER A 110 24.78 -6.55 -4.14
N LYS A 111 23.50 -6.62 -3.74
CA LYS A 111 22.39 -5.97 -4.46
C LYS A 111 22.47 -4.44 -4.47
N LEU A 112 23.04 -3.83 -3.43
CA LEU A 112 23.22 -2.38 -3.31
C LEU A 112 24.59 -1.89 -3.81
N SER A 113 25.45 -2.77 -4.34
CA SER A 113 26.85 -2.45 -4.64
C SER A 113 27.02 -1.33 -5.67
N SER A 114 26.12 -1.22 -6.66
CA SER A 114 26.08 -0.13 -7.63
C SER A 114 25.18 1.04 -7.21
N GLY A 115 24.59 0.98 -6.03
CA GLY A 115 23.42 1.79 -5.69
C GLY A 115 22.19 1.41 -6.54
N ILE A 116 21.03 1.91 -6.10
CA ILE A 116 19.74 1.61 -6.72
C ILE A 116 19.02 2.91 -7.07
N ASP A 117 18.41 2.94 -8.26
CA ASP A 117 17.46 3.95 -8.68
C ASP A 117 16.04 3.38 -8.71
N VAL A 118 15.12 4.07 -8.04
CA VAL A 118 13.72 3.70 -7.89
C VAL A 118 12.85 4.81 -8.48
N CYS A 119 12.08 4.49 -9.52
CA CYS A 119 11.09 5.38 -10.08
C CYS A 119 9.67 4.94 -9.70
N ILE A 120 8.88 5.83 -9.12
CA ILE A 120 7.49 5.58 -8.71
C ILE A 120 6.58 6.53 -9.49
N VAL A 121 5.68 5.98 -10.29
CA VAL A 121 4.67 6.73 -11.07
C VAL A 121 3.29 6.09 -10.91
N GLY A 122 2.24 6.88 -11.00
CA GLY A 122 0.86 6.41 -10.98
C GLY A 122 0.09 6.92 -12.19
N ASP A 123 -0.85 6.12 -12.68
CA ASP A 123 -1.76 6.55 -13.74
C ASP A 123 -2.43 7.88 -13.38
N ASN A 124 -2.75 8.68 -14.40
CA ASN A 124 -3.31 10.02 -14.23
C ASN A 124 -4.59 10.02 -13.38
N ASP A 125 -5.36 8.93 -13.40
CA ASP A 125 -6.62 8.77 -12.66
C ASP A 125 -6.48 8.88 -11.13
N PHE A 126 -5.27 8.72 -10.57
CA PHE A 126 -5.03 8.95 -9.14
C PHE A 126 -5.09 10.43 -8.74
N TYR A 127 -5.05 11.34 -9.71
CA TYR A 127 -4.98 12.79 -9.52
C TYR A 127 -6.03 13.52 -10.36
N SER A 128 -6.58 14.61 -9.82
CA SER A 128 -7.52 15.48 -10.55
C SER A 128 -6.85 16.04 -11.81
N GLN A 129 -7.47 15.79 -12.97
CA GLN A 129 -6.97 16.25 -14.28
C GLN A 129 -7.55 17.60 -14.70
N ARG A 130 -8.28 18.26 -13.81
CA ARG A 130 -8.98 19.53 -14.12
C ARG A 130 -8.02 20.64 -14.56
N ALA A 131 -6.88 20.77 -13.87
CA ALA A 131 -5.86 21.76 -14.21
C ALA A 131 -5.21 21.46 -15.57
N GLN A 132 -4.94 20.18 -15.86
CA GLN A 132 -4.35 19.75 -17.14
C GLN A 132 -5.31 20.00 -18.31
N LEU A 133 -6.57 19.61 -18.17
CA LEU A 133 -7.58 19.87 -19.21
C LEU A 133 -7.78 21.37 -19.45
N ALA A 134 -7.78 22.18 -18.38
CA ALA A 134 -7.86 23.64 -18.51
C ALA A 134 -6.65 24.23 -19.25
N ALA A 135 -5.43 23.78 -18.93
CA ALA A 135 -4.21 24.21 -19.60
C ALA A 135 -4.18 23.83 -21.10
N LEU A 136 -4.81 22.71 -21.47
CA LEU A 136 -4.97 22.27 -22.85
C LEU A 136 -6.18 22.89 -23.58
N GLY A 137 -6.99 23.70 -22.89
CA GLY A 137 -8.23 24.26 -23.46
C GLY A 137 -9.29 23.21 -23.79
N LEU A 138 -9.25 22.04 -23.13
CA LEU A 138 -10.14 20.91 -23.38
C LEU A 138 -11.33 20.88 -22.41
N PRO A 139 -12.53 20.48 -22.85
CA PRO A 139 -13.69 20.31 -21.97
C PRO A 139 -13.50 19.10 -21.03
N ARG A 140 -14.26 19.03 -19.93
CA ARG A 140 -14.17 17.94 -18.94
C ARG A 140 -14.93 16.70 -19.40
N THR A 141 -14.39 15.98 -20.38
CA THR A 141 -14.99 14.78 -20.97
C THR A 141 -14.01 13.62 -21.01
N LEU A 142 -14.51 12.39 -21.16
CA LEU A 142 -13.66 11.20 -21.33
C LEU A 142 -12.77 11.31 -22.58
N ALA A 143 -13.29 11.86 -23.68
CA ALA A 143 -12.53 12.07 -24.92
C ALA A 143 -11.41 13.11 -24.76
N SER A 144 -11.57 14.05 -23.83
CA SER A 144 -10.51 14.98 -23.47
C SER A 144 -9.45 14.33 -22.59
N LEU A 145 -9.86 13.48 -21.63
CA LEU A 145 -8.93 12.76 -20.75
C LEU A 145 -7.98 11.86 -21.55
N SER A 146 -8.46 11.21 -22.62
CA SER A 146 -7.62 10.40 -23.49
C SER A 146 -6.56 11.20 -24.28
N GLN A 147 -6.65 12.53 -24.30
CA GLN A 147 -5.64 13.39 -24.92
C GLN A 147 -4.53 13.81 -23.95
N VAL A 148 -4.70 13.57 -22.64
CA VAL A 148 -3.66 13.85 -21.64
C VAL A 148 -2.60 12.74 -21.70
N PRO A 149 -1.31 13.06 -21.90
CA PRO A 149 -0.26 12.05 -21.92
C PRO A 149 -0.23 11.22 -20.62
N PRO A 150 0.02 9.89 -20.69
CA PRO A 150 0.20 9.08 -19.49
C PRO A 150 1.32 9.61 -18.59
N PHE A 151 1.15 9.47 -17.27
CA PHE A 151 2.12 9.89 -16.25
C PHE A 151 2.52 11.37 -16.35
N VAL A 152 1.59 12.23 -16.76
CA VAL A 152 1.86 13.66 -16.93
C VAL A 152 2.32 14.31 -15.62
N SER A 153 3.24 15.26 -15.72
CA SER A 153 3.62 16.08 -14.57
C SER A 153 2.43 16.88 -14.07
N THR A 154 2.18 16.84 -12.77
CA THR A 154 1.08 17.57 -12.11
C THR A 154 1.37 19.07 -11.97
N GLY A 155 2.62 19.50 -12.18
CA GLY A 155 3.04 20.89 -12.01
C GLY A 155 3.05 21.39 -10.57
N VAL A 156 2.81 20.52 -9.58
CA VAL A 156 2.76 20.86 -8.15
C VAL A 156 3.60 19.89 -7.32
N LYS A 157 3.80 20.20 -6.03
CA LYS A 157 4.45 19.27 -5.10
C LYS A 157 3.51 18.11 -4.75
N LEU A 158 4.09 16.99 -4.31
CA LEU A 158 3.32 15.81 -3.87
C LEU A 158 2.30 16.13 -2.74
N SER A 159 2.60 17.08 -1.87
CA SER A 159 1.71 17.52 -0.78
C SER A 159 0.53 18.37 -1.27
N GLU A 160 0.62 18.94 -2.46
CA GLU A 160 -0.33 19.90 -3.04
C GLU A 160 -1.25 19.23 -4.08
N VAL A 161 -0.92 18.01 -4.51
CA VAL A 161 -1.73 17.32 -5.53
C VAL A 161 -3.11 16.93 -5.00
N HIS A 162 -4.11 17.21 -5.82
CA HIS A 162 -5.48 16.80 -5.59
C HIS A 162 -5.65 15.31 -5.93
N LYS A 163 -5.87 14.47 -4.92
CA LYS A 163 -6.07 13.03 -5.06
C LYS A 163 -7.54 12.71 -5.25
N THR A 164 -7.84 11.77 -6.14
CA THR A 164 -9.22 11.35 -6.50
C THR A 164 -9.85 10.37 -5.51
N GLY A 165 -9.11 9.87 -4.51
CA GLY A 165 -9.61 8.92 -3.51
C GLY A 165 -9.49 7.44 -3.90
N LEU A 166 -8.81 7.12 -5.00
CA LEU A 166 -8.57 5.73 -5.47
C LEU A 166 -7.57 4.92 -4.62
N GLY A 167 -7.16 5.44 -3.45
CA GLY A 167 -6.19 4.76 -2.60
C GLY A 167 -4.74 4.88 -3.08
N SER A 168 -4.34 6.04 -3.61
CA SER A 168 -3.00 6.26 -4.18
C SER A 168 -1.85 5.90 -3.23
N SER A 169 -1.98 6.15 -1.92
CA SER A 169 -0.94 5.80 -0.94
C SER A 169 -0.83 4.30 -0.69
N ALA A 170 -1.95 3.57 -0.74
CA ALA A 170 -1.96 2.12 -0.63
C ALA A 170 -1.38 1.48 -1.90
N ALA A 171 -1.79 1.91 -3.08
CA ALA A 171 -1.23 1.43 -4.34
C ALA A 171 0.29 1.69 -4.43
N LEU A 172 0.75 2.89 -4.06
CA LEU A 172 2.17 3.26 -4.02
C LEU A 172 2.97 2.37 -3.07
N ILE A 173 2.51 2.21 -1.82
CA ILE A 173 3.30 1.47 -0.84
C ILE A 173 3.36 -0.01 -1.20
N THR A 174 2.27 -0.56 -1.73
CA THR A 174 2.22 -1.94 -2.18
C THR A 174 3.14 -2.19 -3.38
N SER A 175 3.16 -1.31 -4.38
CA SER A 175 4.05 -1.47 -5.53
C SER A 175 5.51 -1.35 -5.10
N LEU A 176 5.83 -0.40 -4.22
CA LEU A 176 7.18 -0.22 -3.69
C LEU A 176 7.65 -1.42 -2.86
N VAL A 177 6.88 -1.84 -1.86
CA VAL A 177 7.24 -2.99 -1.01
C VAL A 177 7.40 -4.27 -1.85
N SER A 178 6.44 -4.55 -2.73
CA SER A 178 6.50 -5.74 -3.59
C SER A 178 7.70 -5.71 -4.54
N SER A 179 8.03 -4.54 -5.11
CA SER A 179 9.23 -4.39 -5.96
C SER A 179 10.53 -4.61 -5.19
N LEU A 180 10.63 -4.12 -3.95
CA LEU A 180 11.80 -4.34 -3.09
C LEU A 180 11.95 -5.82 -2.72
N LEU A 181 10.84 -6.50 -2.37
CA LEU A 181 10.85 -7.94 -2.07
C LEU A 181 11.37 -8.78 -3.25
N LEU A 182 10.93 -8.47 -4.47
CA LEU A 182 11.42 -9.15 -5.68
C LEU A 182 12.88 -8.80 -6.00
N HIS A 183 13.22 -7.51 -5.97
CA HIS A 183 14.54 -7.02 -6.38
C HIS A 183 15.66 -7.55 -5.46
N LEU A 184 15.38 -7.61 -4.15
CA LEU A 184 16.24 -8.18 -3.12
C LEU A 184 16.15 -9.72 -3.06
N SER A 185 15.34 -10.34 -3.93
CA SER A 185 15.17 -11.80 -4.03
C SER A 185 14.68 -12.45 -2.73
N ILE A 186 13.83 -11.73 -1.97
CA ILE A 186 13.15 -12.23 -0.78
C ILE A 186 12.07 -13.24 -1.17
N ILE A 187 11.27 -12.90 -2.20
CA ILE A 187 10.27 -13.79 -2.82
C ILE A 187 10.56 -13.92 -4.33
N PRO A 188 10.21 -15.05 -4.97
CA PRO A 188 10.24 -15.17 -6.42
C PRO A 188 9.03 -14.47 -7.09
N PRO A 189 9.10 -14.11 -8.39
CA PRO A 189 7.97 -13.53 -9.11
C PRO A 189 6.71 -14.39 -9.15
N SER A 190 6.86 -15.72 -9.13
CA SER A 190 5.74 -16.68 -9.12
C SER A 190 4.81 -16.47 -7.91
N ASP A 191 5.36 -16.07 -6.77
CA ASP A 191 4.57 -15.83 -5.57
C ASP A 191 3.54 -14.72 -5.80
N LEU A 192 3.87 -13.65 -6.53
CA LEU A 192 2.89 -12.58 -6.79
C LEU A 192 1.83 -12.97 -7.84
N ALA A 193 2.09 -13.98 -8.65
CA ALA A 193 1.17 -14.46 -9.68
C ALA A 193 0.12 -15.44 -9.14
N GLU A 194 0.46 -16.18 -8.09
CA GLU A 194 -0.43 -17.15 -7.45
C GLU A 194 -1.34 -16.47 -6.40
N ASP A 195 -2.63 -16.83 -6.39
CA ASP A 195 -3.63 -16.18 -5.52
C ASP A 195 -3.42 -16.43 -4.03
N GLU A 196 -2.96 -17.62 -3.67
CA GLU A 196 -2.84 -18.05 -2.27
C GLU A 196 -1.39 -18.19 -1.79
N SER A 197 -0.42 -17.71 -2.57
CA SER A 197 0.99 -17.86 -2.21
C SER A 197 1.34 -17.14 -0.91
N GLN A 198 2.31 -17.71 -0.20
CA GLN A 198 2.83 -17.10 1.02
C GLN A 198 3.60 -15.81 0.73
N GLY A 199 4.31 -15.70 -0.39
CA GLY A 199 5.00 -14.46 -0.75
C GLY A 199 4.04 -13.31 -1.07
N ARG A 200 2.86 -13.58 -1.64
CA ARG A 200 1.83 -12.56 -1.84
C ARG A 200 1.22 -12.11 -0.51
N ARG A 201 0.99 -13.03 0.42
CA ARG A 201 0.56 -12.71 1.80
C ARG A 201 1.63 -11.90 2.55
N LEU A 202 2.90 -12.24 2.40
CA LEU A 202 4.03 -11.47 2.94
C LEU A 202 4.04 -10.04 2.39
N ALA A 203 3.90 -9.89 1.06
CA ALA A 203 3.82 -8.58 0.41
C ALA A 203 2.64 -7.74 0.95
N HIS A 204 1.48 -8.36 1.16
CA HIS A 204 0.33 -7.70 1.81
C HIS A 204 0.64 -7.25 3.23
N ASN A 205 1.07 -8.16 4.10
CA ASN A 205 1.24 -7.87 5.53
C ASN A 205 2.30 -6.78 5.74
N LEU A 206 3.40 -6.82 4.98
CA LEU A 206 4.45 -5.80 5.01
C LEU A 206 3.96 -4.45 4.48
N SER A 207 3.25 -4.45 3.34
CA SER A 207 2.67 -3.22 2.80
C SER A 207 1.69 -2.59 3.79
N GLN A 208 0.87 -3.41 4.45
CA GLN A 208 -0.11 -2.97 5.44
C GLN A 208 0.57 -2.40 6.68
N PHE A 209 1.61 -3.06 7.18
CA PHE A 209 2.40 -2.60 8.31
C PHE A 209 3.06 -1.26 8.01
N VAL A 210 3.80 -1.15 6.91
CA VAL A 210 4.48 0.10 6.52
C VAL A 210 3.49 1.22 6.27
N HIS A 211 2.34 0.92 5.64
CA HIS A 211 1.26 1.90 5.44
C HIS A 211 0.73 2.45 6.77
N CYS A 212 0.41 1.57 7.72
CA CYS A 212 -0.05 1.96 9.05
C CYS A 212 1.01 2.78 9.80
N LEU A 213 2.27 2.36 9.76
CA LEU A 213 3.39 3.04 10.39
C LEU A 213 3.60 4.45 9.81
N ALA A 214 3.53 4.57 8.48
CA ALA A 214 3.61 5.86 7.80
C ALA A 214 2.43 6.77 8.17
N GLN A 215 1.21 6.22 8.22
CA GLN A 215 0.01 6.96 8.62
C GLN A 215 -0.05 7.31 10.11
N GLY A 216 0.71 6.60 10.96
CA GLY A 216 0.66 6.75 12.42
C GLY A 216 -0.62 6.20 13.05
N LYS A 217 -1.36 5.35 12.34
CA LYS A 217 -2.59 4.71 12.84
C LYS A 217 -2.88 3.41 12.11
N VAL A 218 -3.63 2.52 12.75
CA VAL A 218 -4.11 1.28 12.13
C VAL A 218 -5.43 1.56 11.40
N GLY A 219 -5.39 1.58 10.07
CA GLY A 219 -6.57 1.67 9.22
C GLY A 219 -7.40 0.37 9.18
N SER A 220 -8.43 0.34 8.33
CA SER A 220 -9.19 -0.89 8.04
C SER A 220 -8.39 -1.87 7.18
N GLY A 221 -7.53 -1.37 6.29
CA GLY A 221 -6.62 -2.17 5.46
C GLY A 221 -7.19 -2.65 4.12
N PHE A 222 -8.46 -2.38 3.81
CA PHE A 222 -9.07 -2.82 2.55
C PHE A 222 -8.40 -2.21 1.31
N ASP A 223 -7.78 -1.03 1.45
CA ASP A 223 -7.10 -0.33 0.37
C ASP A 223 -5.79 -1.03 -0.01
N VAL A 224 -4.96 -1.37 0.98
CA VAL A 224 -3.74 -2.17 0.78
C VAL A 224 -4.10 -3.58 0.33
N SER A 225 -5.13 -4.18 0.93
CA SER A 225 -5.63 -5.50 0.53
C SER A 225 -6.01 -5.52 -0.94
N ALA A 226 -6.74 -4.52 -1.43
CA ALA A 226 -7.11 -4.43 -2.85
C ALA A 226 -5.92 -4.18 -3.77
N ALA A 227 -4.91 -3.43 -3.31
CA ALA A 227 -3.67 -3.20 -4.05
C ALA A 227 -2.82 -4.48 -4.22
N VAL A 228 -3.07 -5.53 -3.42
CA VAL A 228 -2.38 -6.84 -3.53
C VAL A 228 -3.28 -7.90 -4.16
N PHE A 229 -4.50 -8.05 -3.68
CA PHE A 229 -5.39 -9.16 -4.02
C PHE A 229 -6.38 -8.83 -5.15
N GLY A 230 -6.46 -7.56 -5.57
CA GLY A 230 -7.43 -7.14 -6.57
C GLY A 230 -8.84 -7.03 -5.97
N SER A 231 -9.87 -7.35 -6.77
CA SER A 231 -11.28 -7.25 -6.35
C SER A 231 -11.68 -8.42 -5.45
N HIS A 232 -12.28 -8.13 -4.29
CA HIS A 232 -12.67 -9.14 -3.30
C HIS A 232 -13.69 -8.58 -2.28
N ILE A 233 -14.27 -9.49 -1.49
CA ILE A 233 -14.96 -9.16 -0.24
C ILE A 233 -13.93 -9.18 0.87
N TYR A 234 -13.86 -8.12 1.67
CA TYR A 234 -12.84 -7.89 2.69
C TYR A 234 -13.45 -7.81 4.10
N THR A 235 -12.88 -8.55 5.04
CA THR A 235 -13.06 -8.33 6.49
C THR A 235 -11.73 -7.90 7.09
N ARG A 236 -11.74 -6.80 7.85
CA ARG A 236 -10.53 -6.28 8.50
C ARG A 236 -9.94 -7.26 9.52
N PHE A 237 -8.61 -7.22 9.65
CA PHE A 237 -7.90 -7.88 10.74
C PHE A 237 -8.15 -7.17 12.09
N ASP A 238 -7.85 -7.88 13.18
CA ASP A 238 -7.82 -7.31 14.53
C ASP A 238 -6.66 -6.31 14.67
N PRO A 239 -6.92 -5.03 15.00
CA PRO A 239 -5.89 -4.00 15.11
C PRO A 239 -4.70 -4.38 16.00
N ILE A 240 -4.90 -5.26 16.99
CA ILE A 240 -3.88 -5.61 17.98
C ILE A 240 -2.60 -6.15 17.34
N VAL A 241 -2.71 -6.85 16.20
CA VAL A 241 -1.58 -7.44 15.46
C VAL A 241 -0.59 -6.39 14.96
N LEU A 242 -1.05 -5.14 14.76
CA LEU A 242 -0.22 -4.02 14.34
C LEU A 242 0.02 -3.00 15.44
N GLN A 243 -0.93 -2.80 16.36
CA GLN A 243 -0.79 -1.80 17.43
C GLN A 243 0.43 -2.06 18.31
N GLN A 244 0.71 -3.33 18.63
CA GLN A 244 1.89 -3.71 19.41
C GLN A 244 3.20 -3.39 18.68
N LEU A 245 3.20 -3.50 17.35
CA LEU A 245 4.35 -3.17 16.50
C LEU A 245 4.56 -1.66 16.34
N MET A 246 3.51 -0.88 16.60
CA MET A 246 3.47 0.58 16.37
C MET A 246 3.51 1.41 17.66
N ALA A 247 3.46 0.78 18.85
CA ALA A 247 3.52 1.49 20.12
C ALA A 247 4.97 1.98 20.38
N ASP A 248 5.17 3.30 20.32
CA ASP A 248 6.48 3.95 20.41
C ASP A 248 6.92 4.21 21.87
N ASP A 249 8.15 3.79 22.21
CA ASP A 249 9.16 4.69 22.83
C ASP A 249 10.61 4.12 22.84
N ALA A 250 10.97 3.18 21.96
CA ALA A 250 12.31 2.60 22.00
C ALA A 250 12.92 2.31 20.63
N VAL A 251 12.80 3.26 19.70
CA VAL A 251 13.54 3.26 18.43
C VAL A 251 15.07 3.25 18.63
N SER A 252 15.60 3.43 19.86
CA SER A 252 17.03 3.35 20.16
C SER A 252 17.51 2.16 21.01
N HIS A 253 16.64 1.45 21.73
CA HIS A 253 17.03 0.27 22.55
C HIS A 253 16.23 -1.01 22.25
N LEU A 254 15.15 -0.89 21.48
CA LEU A 254 14.28 -1.99 21.09
C LEU A 254 14.73 -2.64 19.78
N PHE A 255 15.84 -2.19 19.18
CA PHE A 255 16.45 -2.81 18.00
C PHE A 255 16.90 -4.26 18.24
N PHE A 256 17.23 -4.63 19.49
CA PHE A 256 17.67 -6.00 19.83
C PHE A 256 16.52 -6.92 20.28
N ALA A 257 15.45 -6.36 20.88
CA ALA A 257 14.33 -7.13 21.45
C ALA A 257 13.10 -7.21 20.52
N LEU A 258 12.79 -6.16 19.74
CA LEU A 258 11.79 -6.25 18.65
C LEU A 258 12.31 -7.10 17.49
N ASN A 259 13.64 -7.21 17.29
CA ASN A 259 14.16 -8.10 16.26
C ASN A 259 13.70 -9.54 16.52
N HIS A 260 13.62 -10.04 17.75
CA HIS A 260 13.13 -11.40 17.94
C HIS A 260 11.63 -11.52 17.72
N LEU A 261 10.76 -10.62 18.20
CA LEU A 261 9.30 -10.81 18.10
C LEU A 261 8.70 -10.31 16.76
N VAL A 262 9.21 -9.19 16.23
CA VAL A 262 8.83 -8.66 14.92
C VAL A 262 9.51 -9.45 13.83
N MET A 263 10.78 -9.86 13.98
CA MET A 263 11.34 -10.83 13.03
C MET A 263 10.76 -12.20 13.28
N GLU A 264 10.44 -12.71 14.47
CA GLU A 264 9.65 -13.95 14.59
C GLU A 264 8.30 -13.79 13.91
N MET A 265 7.62 -12.65 13.96
CA MET A 265 6.37 -12.47 13.19
C MET A 265 6.64 -12.33 11.68
N LEU A 266 7.65 -11.59 11.23
CA LEU A 266 7.97 -11.37 9.82
C LEU A 266 8.62 -12.60 9.16
N VAL A 267 9.49 -13.30 9.89
CA VAL A 267 10.06 -14.62 9.63
C VAL A 267 8.96 -15.68 9.76
N GLN A 268 8.05 -15.67 10.73
CA GLN A 268 6.88 -16.56 10.67
C GLN A 268 5.98 -16.25 9.46
N VAL A 269 5.94 -15.03 8.95
CA VAL A 269 5.28 -14.70 7.68
C VAL A 269 6.15 -15.11 6.46
N ALA A 270 7.47 -15.26 6.61
CA ALA A 270 8.41 -15.47 5.50
C ALA A 270 9.12 -16.86 5.43
N THR A 271 9.50 -17.50 6.53
CA THR A 271 10.04 -18.88 6.62
C THR A 271 8.96 -19.96 6.72
N LYS A 272 7.71 -19.63 7.07
CA LYS A 272 6.57 -20.55 6.89
C LYS A 272 6.19 -20.77 5.42
N ALA A 273 6.77 -20.00 4.50
CA ALA A 273 6.72 -20.23 3.05
C ALA A 273 7.67 -21.35 2.56
N ALA A 274 8.63 -21.77 3.40
CA ALA A 274 9.64 -22.77 3.03
C ALA A 274 9.42 -24.16 3.66
N ALA A 275 8.60 -24.27 4.72
CA ALA A 275 8.35 -25.54 5.43
C ALA A 275 6.84 -25.86 5.47
N HIS A 276 6.45 -26.98 4.88
CA HIS A 276 5.05 -27.31 4.54
C HIS A 276 4.07 -27.50 5.73
N HIS A 277 4.46 -27.42 7.01
CA HIS A 277 3.67 -28.06 8.10
C HIS A 277 3.56 -27.26 9.43
N LEU A 278 3.35 -25.93 9.44
CA LEU A 278 2.96 -25.22 10.67
C LEU A 278 1.72 -24.33 10.49
N PRO A 279 0.88 -24.16 11.54
CA PRO A 279 -0.40 -23.46 11.45
C PRO A 279 -0.24 -21.95 11.19
N ASP A 280 -1.28 -21.39 10.54
CA ASP A 280 -1.43 -19.98 10.19
C ASP A 280 -1.12 -19.04 11.38
N ASN A 281 -0.58 -17.85 11.09
CA ASN A 281 -0.52 -16.78 12.10
C ASN A 281 -1.95 -16.28 12.35
N GLU A 282 -2.62 -16.88 13.34
CA GLU A 282 -4.00 -16.54 13.73
C GLU A 282 -4.19 -15.05 14.10
N ALA A 283 -3.12 -14.30 14.37
CA ALA A 283 -3.22 -12.87 14.66
C ALA A 283 -3.52 -12.04 13.40
N TRP A 284 -3.02 -12.43 12.22
CA TRP A 284 -3.36 -11.80 10.94
C TRP A 284 -4.67 -12.38 10.37
N ASN A 285 -5.76 -12.18 11.10
CA ASN A 285 -7.08 -12.77 10.85
C ASN A 285 -7.98 -11.96 9.90
N TYR A 286 -7.42 -11.20 8.95
CA TYR A 286 -8.23 -10.63 7.88
C TYR A 286 -8.84 -11.77 7.05
N ARG A 287 -9.98 -11.52 6.43
CA ARG A 287 -10.61 -12.47 5.51
C ARG A 287 -10.80 -11.82 4.16
N ILE A 288 -10.41 -12.53 3.12
CA ILE A 288 -10.74 -12.19 1.74
C ILE A 288 -11.61 -13.31 1.17
N ALA A 289 -12.64 -12.95 0.41
CA ALA A 289 -13.39 -13.90 -0.40
C ALA A 289 -13.48 -13.38 -1.85
N PRO A 290 -13.44 -14.26 -2.86
CA PRO A 290 -13.48 -13.85 -4.25
C PRO A 290 -14.71 -13.00 -4.56
N PHE A 291 -14.52 -11.93 -5.33
CA PHE A 291 -15.61 -11.15 -5.89
C PHE A 291 -15.24 -10.63 -7.27
N ARG A 292 -16.19 -10.70 -8.19
CA ARG A 292 -16.08 -10.11 -9.52
C ARG A 292 -17.33 -9.33 -9.80
N LEU A 293 -17.18 -8.22 -10.52
CA LEU A 293 -18.34 -7.56 -11.10
C LEU A 293 -19.04 -8.51 -12.08
N PRO A 294 -20.36 -8.41 -12.24
CA PRO A 294 -21.09 -9.25 -13.16
C PRO A 294 -20.57 -9.08 -14.59
N PRO A 295 -20.69 -10.12 -15.43
CA PRO A 295 -20.38 -10.00 -16.85
C PRO A 295 -21.05 -8.77 -17.46
N LEU A 296 -20.34 -8.12 -18.39
CA LEU A 296 -20.82 -6.93 -19.11
C LEU A 296 -21.07 -5.69 -18.23
N THR A 297 -20.59 -5.70 -16.97
CA THR A 297 -20.62 -4.50 -16.10
C THR A 297 -19.33 -3.72 -16.20
N ARG A 298 -19.43 -2.40 -16.40
CA ARG A 298 -18.30 -1.46 -16.32
C ARG A 298 -18.56 -0.43 -15.24
N MET A 299 -17.61 -0.27 -14.34
CA MET A 299 -17.63 0.81 -13.35
C MET A 299 -16.90 2.04 -13.91
N MET A 300 -17.53 3.20 -13.80
CA MET A 300 -16.96 4.48 -14.21
C MET A 300 -16.85 5.38 -12.99
N LEU A 301 -15.68 6.00 -12.82
CA LEU A 301 -15.39 6.86 -11.68
C LEU A 301 -15.30 8.30 -12.17
N ALA A 302 -15.95 9.21 -11.46
CA ALA A 302 -15.99 10.61 -11.80
C ALA A 302 -15.18 11.42 -10.77
N ASP A 303 -14.28 12.25 -11.27
CA ASP A 303 -13.45 13.12 -10.45
C ASP A 303 -14.26 14.33 -9.90
N VAL A 304 -14.33 14.42 -8.58
CA VAL A 304 -14.95 15.51 -7.83
C VAL A 304 -13.94 16.59 -7.39
N ASP A 305 -12.75 16.62 -8.01
CA ASP A 305 -11.59 17.48 -7.74
C ASP A 305 -10.83 17.13 -6.47
N ALA A 306 -11.52 17.10 -5.34
CA ALA A 306 -10.94 16.77 -4.05
C ALA A 306 -11.89 15.90 -3.22
N GLY A 307 -11.32 14.88 -2.58
CA GLY A 307 -12.05 14.05 -1.63
C GLY A 307 -12.35 14.76 -0.31
N SER A 308 -13.21 14.15 0.49
CA SER A 308 -13.50 14.60 1.86
C SER A 308 -12.37 14.27 2.83
N ASP A 309 -12.25 15.05 3.91
CA ASP A 309 -11.41 14.73 5.08
C ASP A 309 -11.92 13.43 5.75
N THR A 310 -11.35 12.31 5.32
CA THR A 310 -11.76 10.96 5.73
C THR A 310 -11.58 10.73 7.24
N PRO A 311 -10.44 11.09 7.87
CA PRO A 311 -10.31 11.04 9.34
C PRO A 311 -11.45 11.76 10.09
N SER A 312 -11.80 12.97 9.67
CA SER A 312 -12.87 13.75 10.30
C SER A 312 -14.23 13.07 10.18
N LEU A 313 -14.58 12.58 8.98
CA LEU A 313 -15.85 11.88 8.76
C LEU A 313 -15.95 10.57 9.56
N VAL A 314 -14.90 9.74 9.52
CA VAL A 314 -14.82 8.50 10.30
C VAL A 314 -14.98 8.79 11.79
N GLY A 315 -14.27 9.80 12.31
CA GLY A 315 -14.37 10.19 13.72
C GLY A 315 -15.79 10.58 14.14
N LYS A 316 -16.50 11.34 13.29
CA LYS A 316 -17.90 11.74 13.55
C LYS A 316 -18.85 10.53 13.55
N VAL A 317 -18.71 9.63 12.58
CA VAL A 317 -19.55 8.43 12.48
C VAL A 317 -19.32 7.49 13.67
N LEU A 318 -18.06 7.26 14.06
CA LEU A 318 -17.74 6.41 15.21
C LEU A 318 -18.21 7.04 16.53
N LYS A 319 -18.10 8.37 16.66
CA LYS A 319 -18.66 9.09 17.81
C LYS A 319 -20.17 8.91 17.89
N TRP A 320 -20.90 9.15 16.80
CA TRP A 320 -22.34 8.94 16.76
C TRP A 320 -22.72 7.49 17.10
N ARG A 321 -22.00 6.50 16.54
CA ARG A 321 -22.24 5.08 16.84
C ARG A 321 -22.06 4.75 18.32
N LYS A 322 -21.16 5.45 19.02
CA LYS A 322 -20.97 5.30 20.46
C LYS A 322 -22.09 5.99 21.26
N ASP A 323 -22.48 7.19 20.84
CA ASP A 323 -23.44 8.03 21.55
C ASP A 323 -24.88 7.50 21.43
N ASP A 324 -25.24 6.85 20.32
CA ASP A 324 -26.56 6.22 20.06
C ASP A 324 -26.42 4.76 19.62
N SER A 325 -25.89 3.93 20.53
CA SER A 325 -25.45 2.56 20.21
C SER A 325 -26.58 1.64 19.74
N VAL A 326 -27.79 1.76 20.30
CA VAL A 326 -28.93 0.90 19.95
C VAL A 326 -29.38 1.17 18.52
N THR A 327 -29.59 2.44 18.18
CA THR A 327 -30.00 2.84 16.82
C THR A 327 -28.89 2.53 15.81
N ALA A 328 -27.64 2.80 16.18
CA ALA A 328 -26.50 2.55 15.31
C ALA A 328 -26.30 1.07 15.02
N GLU A 329 -26.43 0.19 16.01
CA GLU A 329 -26.28 -1.26 15.82
C GLU A 329 -27.41 -1.84 14.97
N ALA A 330 -28.66 -1.40 15.17
CA ALA A 330 -29.78 -1.78 14.31
C ALA A 330 -29.55 -1.34 12.85
N LEU A 331 -29.05 -0.12 12.63
CA LEU A 331 -28.73 0.38 11.30
C LEU A 331 -27.56 -0.39 10.66
N TRP A 332 -26.48 -0.64 11.41
CA TRP A 332 -25.32 -1.40 10.94
C TRP A 332 -25.72 -2.82 10.50
N THR A 333 -26.51 -3.50 11.33
CA THR A 333 -27.03 -4.85 11.04
C THR A 333 -27.90 -4.85 9.79
N SER A 334 -28.79 -3.86 9.64
CA SER A 334 -29.65 -3.74 8.46
C SER A 334 -28.84 -3.47 7.18
N LEU A 335 -27.86 -2.57 7.23
CA LEU A 335 -26.95 -2.30 6.11
C LEU A 335 -26.12 -3.52 5.74
N ASP A 336 -25.63 -4.27 6.72
CA ASP A 336 -24.88 -5.50 6.49
C ASP A 336 -25.75 -6.57 5.81
N LEU A 337 -26.99 -6.74 6.28
CA LEU A 337 -27.95 -7.66 5.66
C LEU A 337 -28.21 -7.30 4.19
N LEU A 338 -28.39 -6.00 3.89
CA LEU A 338 -28.59 -5.52 2.52
C LEU A 338 -27.34 -5.76 1.65
N ASN A 339 -26.13 -5.54 2.18
CA ASN A 339 -24.89 -5.86 1.46
C ASN A 339 -24.80 -7.35 1.13
N HIS A 340 -25.15 -8.23 2.07
CA HIS A 340 -25.15 -9.68 1.85
C HIS A 340 -26.22 -10.11 0.83
N GLN A 341 -27.41 -9.52 0.87
CA GLN A 341 -28.45 -9.78 -0.13
C GLN A 341 -27.99 -9.35 -1.53
N TRP A 342 -27.40 -8.16 -1.64
CA TRP A 342 -26.82 -7.65 -2.89
C TRP A 342 -25.71 -8.57 -3.42
N LEU A 343 -24.81 -9.05 -2.57
CA LEU A 343 -23.75 -9.99 -2.95
C LEU A 343 -24.28 -11.32 -3.49
N ARG A 344 -25.36 -11.85 -2.92
CA ARG A 344 -25.99 -13.10 -3.39
C ARG A 344 -26.50 -13.01 -4.83
N LEU A 345 -26.87 -11.82 -5.30
CA LEU A 345 -27.29 -11.62 -6.70
C LEU A 345 -26.15 -11.84 -7.71
N TYR A 346 -24.89 -11.84 -7.26
CA TYR A 346 -23.70 -11.97 -8.10
C TYR A 346 -22.89 -13.22 -7.82
N SER A 347 -23.37 -14.08 -6.92
CA SER A 347 -22.70 -15.33 -6.51
C SER A 347 -23.09 -16.53 -7.40
N SER A 348 -23.63 -16.28 -8.61
CA SER A 348 -24.13 -17.31 -9.53
C SER A 348 -23.05 -17.88 -10.45
#